data_AF-A0AB40AL46-F1
#
_entry.id   AF-A0AB40AL46-F1
#
_cell.length_a   1.000
_cell.length_b   1.000
_cell.length_c   1.000
_cell.angle_alpha   90.00
_cell.angle_beta   90.00
_cell.angle_gamma   90.00
#
_symmetry.space_group_name_H-M   'P 1'
#
loop_
_entity.id
_entity.type
_entity.pdbx_description
1 polymer ?
#
loop_
_entity_poly.entity_id
_entity_poly.type
_entity_poly.pdbx_seq_one_letter_code
_entity_poly.pdbx_strand_id
1 'polypeptide(L)'
;MNRDRSWMYCRKDGASFINDEFVKGVEEFISFAYSQTTIVSGDSIKCPCHRCENSMFQIADMVRKHLYYNGFMIGYTSWTSHGEHEIGQSSRYGDEHIHTMPQIEARNPYAQMMMDFISPTFNIPRYHDTGSSFMEEEPNPKASTFYSLLNDADEPLYEGCTKYSKLSALSQLLNLKSDFNMSEACFDRLMVMIKYMLPQDECLPNNFYRTKQKMKSLGMGYEKIDVCQNNCMLFYKEAAKLDHCAMCGHPRYKMRQLGKSKKGKQKQIPCKILRYLPLIPRLQRLYMSAKTAENMIWHVTNKSTDGVLRHPVDGEAWQHFDQMYPSFAQESRNVRLGLCADGFSPFGPAAKPYSIWPVMLVVYNLPPWMCMNQSYIFLNMVIPRKKSPGQNIDVFLRPLIDELKQLWNDGILTYDAFKKQNFTMRASLLWTINDFPAYGMLSGLSTHGTLSCPY
;
A
#
# COMPACT_ATOMS: atom_id res chain seq x y z
N MET A 1 36.90 -22.16 13.47
CA MET A 1 37.56 -21.14 14.32
C MET A 1 36.69 -19.90 14.27
N ASN A 2 36.05 -19.51 15.37
CA ASN A 2 35.29 -18.26 15.43
C ASN A 2 36.29 -17.10 15.31
N ARG A 3 36.29 -16.37 14.20
CA ARG A 3 37.07 -15.13 14.08
C ARG A 3 36.41 -14.12 15.01
N ASP A 4 37.19 -13.53 15.91
CA ASP A 4 36.69 -12.44 16.75
C ASP A 4 36.37 -11.23 15.87
N ARG A 5 35.09 -10.81 15.88
CA ARG A 5 34.56 -9.69 15.10
C ARG A 5 34.06 -8.57 16.00
N SER A 6 34.38 -8.60 17.30
CA SER A 6 33.97 -7.58 18.28
C SER A 6 34.43 -6.17 17.87
N TRP A 7 35.58 -6.06 17.20
CA TRP A 7 36.11 -4.81 16.65
C TRP A 7 35.13 -4.06 15.74
N MET A 8 34.21 -4.75 15.05
CA MET A 8 33.25 -4.13 14.11
C MET A 8 32.33 -3.11 14.77
N TYR A 9 32.13 -3.23 16.09
CA TYR A 9 31.29 -2.32 16.88
C TYR A 9 32.08 -1.42 17.83
N CYS A 10 33.41 -1.55 17.84
CA CYS A 10 34.33 -0.72 18.62
C CYS A 10 34.92 0.42 17.76
N ARG A 11 34.06 1.16 17.04
CA ARG A 11 34.47 2.17 16.04
C ARG A 11 35.35 3.28 16.59
N LYS A 12 35.07 3.72 17.82
CA LYS A 12 35.79 4.81 18.48
C LYS A 12 36.52 4.30 19.72
N ASP A 13 37.69 4.85 19.99
CA ASP A 13 38.42 4.61 21.23
C ASP A 13 37.84 5.44 22.39
N GLY A 14 38.40 5.25 23.59
CA GLY A 14 38.00 6.02 24.79
C GLY A 14 38.22 7.53 24.68
N ALA A 15 38.98 8.00 23.69
CA ALA A 15 39.25 9.41 23.39
C ALA A 15 38.42 9.93 22.21
N SER A 16 37.43 9.16 21.72
CA SER A 16 36.54 9.50 20.59
C SER A 16 37.22 9.59 19.22
N PHE A 17 38.46 9.14 19.07
CA PHE A 17 39.13 8.94 17.79
C PHE A 17 38.72 7.62 17.16
N ILE A 18 38.91 7.46 15.85
CA ILE A 18 38.65 6.17 15.19
C ILE A 18 39.67 5.15 15.71
N ASN A 19 39.17 4.03 16.20
CA ASN A 19 40.02 2.97 16.73
C ASN A 19 40.86 2.32 15.61
N ASP A 20 42.17 2.18 15.83
CA ASP A 20 43.09 1.54 14.88
C ASP A 20 42.71 0.09 14.54
N GLU A 21 42.13 -0.63 15.50
CA GLU A 21 41.63 -1.99 15.29
C GLU A 21 40.42 -2.00 14.34
N PHE A 22 39.55 -0.99 14.46
CA PHE A 22 38.43 -0.79 13.54
C PHE A 22 38.93 -0.43 12.13
N VAL A 23 39.97 0.41 12.01
CA VAL A 23 40.58 0.75 10.72
C VAL A 23 41.13 -0.49 10.03
N LYS A 24 41.92 -1.30 10.74
CA LYS A 24 42.48 -2.55 10.21
C LYS A 24 41.39 -3.53 9.76
N GLY A 25 40.37 -3.72 10.61
CA GLY A 25 39.26 -4.61 10.28
C GLY A 25 38.44 -4.14 9.07
N VAL A 26 38.28 -2.82 8.86
CA VAL A 26 37.62 -2.28 7.66
C VAL A 26 38.42 -2.60 6.39
N GLU A 27 39.75 -2.51 6.41
CA GLU A 27 40.57 -2.91 5.25
C GLU A 27 40.51 -4.42 4.99
N GLU A 28 40.48 -5.24 6.03
CA GLU A 28 40.29 -6.68 5.90
C GLU A 28 38.93 -7.02 5.29
N PHE A 29 37.88 -6.33 5.72
CA PHE A 29 36.54 -6.49 5.18
C PHE A 29 36.50 -6.13 3.68
N ILE A 30 37.04 -4.97 3.30
CA ILE A 30 37.07 -4.54 1.90
C ILE A 30 37.88 -5.54 1.06
N SER A 31 39.06 -5.93 1.52
CA SER A 31 39.91 -6.89 0.81
C SER A 31 39.20 -8.24 0.63
N PHE A 32 38.50 -8.72 1.66
CA PHE A 32 37.71 -9.94 1.58
C PHE A 32 36.56 -9.80 0.58
N ALA A 33 35.78 -8.72 0.67
CA ALA A 33 34.63 -8.48 -0.19
C ALA A 33 35.02 -8.45 -1.68
N TYR A 34 36.15 -7.82 -2.02
CA TYR A 34 36.65 -7.78 -3.39
C TYR A 34 37.31 -9.09 -3.85
N SER A 35 37.70 -9.98 -2.95
CA SER A 35 38.19 -11.31 -3.33
C SER A 35 37.08 -12.27 -3.76
N GLN A 36 35.81 -11.94 -3.48
CA GLN A 36 34.65 -12.72 -3.92
C GLN A 36 34.14 -12.25 -5.29
N THR A 37 34.72 -12.79 -6.36
CA THR A 37 34.45 -12.41 -7.77
C THR A 37 32.98 -12.52 -8.20
N THR A 38 32.16 -13.29 -7.50
CA THR A 38 30.72 -13.45 -7.76
C THR A 38 29.84 -12.38 -7.11
N ILE A 39 30.37 -11.60 -6.17
CA ILE A 39 29.62 -10.60 -5.39
C ILE A 39 29.95 -9.16 -5.81
N VAL A 40 31.10 -8.93 -6.45
CA VAL A 40 31.48 -7.62 -6.97
C VAL A 40 30.65 -7.29 -8.22
N SER A 41 29.99 -6.13 -8.23
CA SER A 41 29.27 -5.61 -9.39
C SER A 41 30.10 -4.50 -10.05
N GLY A 42 30.84 -4.84 -11.11
CA GLY A 42 31.85 -3.94 -11.69
C GLY A 42 33.02 -3.73 -10.72
N ASP A 43 33.27 -2.48 -10.33
CA ASP A 43 34.28 -2.11 -9.30
C ASP A 43 33.65 -1.82 -7.93
N SER A 44 32.39 -2.22 -7.70
CA SER A 44 31.61 -1.87 -6.50
C SER A 44 31.17 -3.08 -5.70
N ILE A 45 31.13 -2.93 -4.37
CA ILE A 45 30.62 -3.91 -3.40
C ILE A 45 29.44 -3.33 -2.63
N LYS A 46 28.63 -4.18 -1.99
CA LYS A 46 27.55 -3.70 -1.11
C LYS A 46 28.15 -2.94 0.08
N CYS A 47 27.50 -1.84 0.49
CA CYS A 47 27.96 -1.05 1.62
C CYS A 47 27.26 -1.50 2.92
N PRO A 48 27.95 -2.14 3.89
CA PRO A 48 27.34 -2.61 5.13
C PRO A 48 27.23 -1.52 6.21
N CYS A 49 27.38 -0.23 5.86
CA CYS A 49 27.28 0.82 6.87
C CYS A 49 25.85 0.96 7.39
N HIS A 50 25.68 1.51 8.59
CA HIS A 50 24.38 1.69 9.22
C HIS A 50 23.34 2.46 8.37
N ARG A 51 23.78 3.30 7.43
CA ARG A 51 22.85 4.01 6.51
C ARG A 51 22.50 3.23 5.24
N CYS A 52 23.40 2.37 4.78
CA CYS A 52 23.24 1.68 3.50
C CYS A 52 22.73 0.25 3.65
N GLU A 53 22.98 -0.40 4.80
CA GLU A 53 22.46 -1.72 5.17
C GLU A 53 22.53 -2.75 4.03
N ASN A 54 23.70 -2.85 3.37
CA ASN A 54 23.94 -3.75 2.23
C ASN A 54 23.02 -3.57 1.00
N SER A 55 22.29 -2.45 0.93
CA SER A 55 21.34 -2.17 -0.15
C SER A 55 21.96 -1.40 -1.32
N MET A 56 23.06 -0.68 -1.09
CA MET A 56 23.74 0.14 -2.10
C MET A 56 25.09 -0.44 -2.49
N PHE A 57 25.36 -0.54 -3.79
CA PHE A 57 26.70 -0.80 -4.31
C PHE A 57 27.52 0.48 -4.32
N GLN A 58 28.73 0.41 -3.77
CA GLN A 58 29.65 1.53 -3.65
C GLN A 58 31.07 1.05 -3.91
N ILE A 59 31.90 1.93 -4.45
CA ILE A 59 33.34 1.66 -4.60
C ILE A 59 34.03 1.62 -3.23
N ALA A 60 35.16 0.90 -3.15
CA ALA A 60 35.92 0.67 -1.92
C ALA A 60 36.12 1.93 -1.08
N ASP A 61 36.53 3.04 -1.70
CA ASP A 61 36.78 4.32 -1.02
C ASP A 61 35.53 4.91 -0.37
N MET A 62 34.38 4.76 -1.02
CA MET A 62 33.12 5.25 -0.49
C MET A 62 32.59 4.34 0.62
N VAL A 63 32.77 3.03 0.50
CA VAL A 63 32.45 2.07 1.58
C VAL A 63 33.30 2.35 2.82
N ARG A 64 34.61 2.54 2.65
CA ARG A 64 35.54 2.89 3.74
C ARG A 64 35.09 4.17 4.44
N LYS A 65 34.83 5.23 3.67
CA LYS A 65 34.33 6.51 4.21
C LYS A 65 33.03 6.30 4.99
N HIS A 66 32.07 5.58 4.42
CA HIS A 66 30.80 5.32 5.08
C HIS A 66 30.94 4.54 6.39
N LEU A 67 31.85 3.57 6.46
CA LEU A 67 32.11 2.80 7.68
C LEU A 67 32.80 3.64 8.76
N TYR A 68 33.72 4.53 8.38
CA TYR A 68 34.34 5.47 9.32
C TYR A 68 33.30 6.46 9.88
N TYR A 69 32.42 7.01 9.04
CA TYR A 69 31.41 7.99 9.46
C TYR A 69 30.18 7.39 10.16
N ASN A 70 29.75 6.19 9.81
CA ASN A 70 28.48 5.62 10.28
C ASN A 70 28.61 4.28 11.02
N GLY A 71 29.76 3.60 10.95
CA GLY A 71 29.92 2.24 11.48
C GLY A 71 29.18 1.19 10.65
N PHE A 72 29.35 -0.08 11.01
CA PHE A 72 28.60 -1.20 10.42
C PHE A 72 27.15 -1.20 10.91
N MET A 73 26.25 -1.77 10.10
CA MET A 73 24.88 -2.05 10.52
C MET A 73 24.86 -3.05 11.69
N ILE A 74 23.88 -2.91 12.57
CA ILE A 74 23.78 -3.71 13.81
C ILE A 74 23.53 -5.18 13.45
N GLY A 75 24.25 -6.10 14.10
CA GLY A 75 24.06 -7.55 13.94
C GLY A 75 24.72 -8.17 12.71
N TYR A 76 25.47 -7.40 11.91
CA TYR A 76 26.20 -7.88 10.74
C TYR A 76 27.64 -8.31 11.08
N THR A 77 27.78 -9.34 11.92
CA THR A 77 29.09 -9.91 12.30
C THR A 77 29.63 -10.93 11.29
N SER A 78 28.75 -11.56 10.53
CA SER A 78 29.11 -12.50 9.46
C SER A 78 28.94 -11.80 8.12
N TRP A 79 29.98 -11.80 7.28
CA TRP A 79 30.01 -11.11 6.00
C TRP A 79 29.24 -11.86 4.91
N THR A 80 28.04 -12.35 5.23
CA THR A 80 27.20 -13.20 4.38
C THR A 80 26.79 -12.52 3.07
N SER A 81 26.55 -11.20 3.10
CA SER A 81 26.29 -10.41 1.89
C SER A 81 27.53 -10.20 1.03
N HIS A 82 28.69 -10.65 1.50
CA HIS A 82 30.00 -10.54 0.87
C HIS A 82 30.69 -11.90 0.75
N GLY A 83 29.94 -13.01 0.79
CA GLY A 83 30.43 -14.37 0.49
C GLY A 83 31.03 -15.15 1.67
N GLU A 84 30.91 -14.68 2.91
CA GLU A 84 31.31 -15.47 4.08
C GLU A 84 30.20 -16.49 4.42
N HIS A 85 30.51 -17.78 4.23
CA HIS A 85 29.64 -18.91 4.60
C HIS A 85 30.25 -19.68 5.77
N GLU A 86 29.45 -20.00 6.78
CA GLU A 86 29.90 -20.81 7.92
C GLU A 86 30.10 -22.26 7.50
N ILE A 87 31.30 -22.80 7.75
CA ILE A 87 31.65 -24.20 7.47
C ILE A 87 30.93 -25.05 8.52
N GLY A 88 29.76 -25.59 8.17
CA GLY A 88 29.00 -26.36 9.14
C GLY A 88 27.66 -26.93 8.70
N GLN A 89 27.40 -27.14 7.40
CA GLN A 89 26.29 -27.97 6.91
C GLN A 89 26.67 -28.60 5.57
N SER A 90 27.41 -29.70 5.64
CA SER A 90 27.61 -30.59 4.50
C SER A 90 26.39 -31.52 4.37
N SER A 91 25.54 -31.29 3.37
CA SER A 91 24.65 -32.33 2.85
C SER A 91 24.66 -32.29 1.32
N ARG A 92 25.53 -33.15 0.78
CA ARG A 92 25.48 -33.82 -0.52
C ARG A 92 24.28 -33.46 -1.40
N TYR A 93 24.50 -32.64 -2.42
CA TYR A 93 23.82 -32.81 -3.71
C TYR A 93 24.84 -32.55 -4.81
N GLY A 94 24.98 -33.56 -5.66
CA GLY A 94 25.73 -33.48 -6.90
C GLY A 94 25.10 -32.47 -7.85
N ASP A 95 25.95 -32.10 -8.80
CA ASP A 95 25.77 -31.19 -9.92
C ASP A 95 24.39 -31.26 -10.63
N GLU A 96 24.06 -30.17 -11.33
CA GLU A 96 22.80 -29.86 -12.04
C GLU A 96 21.69 -29.12 -11.25
N HIS A 97 21.94 -27.86 -10.89
CA HIS A 97 20.86 -26.86 -10.92
C HIS A 97 21.39 -25.48 -11.33
N ILE A 98 20.96 -25.05 -12.52
CA ILE A 98 20.94 -23.65 -12.96
C ILE A 98 20.11 -22.87 -11.93
N HIS A 99 20.77 -22.28 -10.94
CA HIS A 99 20.12 -21.42 -9.97
C HIS A 99 19.75 -20.10 -10.65
N THR A 100 18.48 -20.04 -11.03
CA THR A 100 17.81 -18.79 -11.37
C THR A 100 17.88 -17.88 -10.15
N MET A 101 18.51 -16.72 -10.29
CA MET A 101 18.52 -15.68 -9.25
C MET A 101 17.08 -15.31 -8.86
N PRO A 102 16.72 -15.30 -7.56
CA PRO A 102 15.51 -14.63 -7.12
C PRO A 102 15.78 -13.13 -7.13
N GLN A 103 15.18 -12.42 -8.09
CA GLN A 103 15.04 -10.98 -8.05
C GLN A 103 14.05 -10.62 -6.95
N ILE A 104 14.50 -9.91 -5.91
CA ILE A 104 13.58 -9.19 -5.02
C ILE A 104 13.39 -7.80 -5.62
N GLU A 105 12.41 -7.74 -6.51
CA GLU A 105 11.87 -6.52 -7.12
C GLU A 105 11.25 -5.63 -6.04
N ALA A 106 11.45 -4.32 -6.17
CA ALA A 106 10.57 -3.33 -5.55
C ALA A 106 9.17 -3.45 -6.17
N ARG A 107 8.36 -4.39 -5.66
CA ARG A 107 6.97 -4.57 -6.05
C ARG A 107 6.11 -3.52 -5.37
N ASN A 108 5.11 -3.00 -6.09
CA ASN A 108 4.02 -2.20 -5.51
C ASN A 108 3.43 -2.97 -4.32
N PRO A 109 3.44 -2.44 -3.08
CA PRO A 109 3.07 -3.28 -1.94
C PRO A 109 1.56 -3.54 -1.80
N TYR A 110 0.69 -2.90 -2.62
CA TYR A 110 -0.70 -3.36 -2.82
C TYR A 110 -0.77 -4.63 -3.67
N ALA A 111 0.09 -4.72 -4.70
CA ALA A 111 0.29 -5.98 -5.41
C ALA A 111 0.95 -7.02 -4.49
N GLN A 112 1.87 -6.60 -3.60
CA GLN A 112 2.42 -7.50 -2.57
C GLN A 112 1.35 -8.00 -1.60
N MET A 113 0.41 -7.16 -1.15
CA MET A 113 -0.73 -7.60 -0.34
C MET A 113 -1.53 -8.67 -1.08
N MET A 114 -1.90 -8.42 -2.35
CA MET A 114 -2.59 -9.41 -3.19
C MET A 114 -1.77 -10.69 -3.38
N MET A 115 -0.45 -10.60 -3.42
CA MET A 115 0.45 -11.74 -3.59
C MET A 115 0.68 -12.51 -2.28
N ASP A 116 0.74 -11.83 -1.14
CA ASP A 116 0.77 -12.42 0.21
C ASP A 116 -0.52 -13.22 0.48
N PHE A 117 -1.63 -12.83 -0.16
CA PHE A 117 -2.90 -13.54 -0.20
C PHE A 117 -2.91 -14.78 -1.11
N ILE A 118 -2.05 -14.82 -2.12
CA ILE A 118 -1.93 -15.88 -3.14
C ILE A 118 -0.86 -16.93 -2.75
N SER A 119 0.19 -16.52 -2.04
CA SER A 119 1.20 -17.44 -1.48
C SER A 119 0.82 -18.31 -0.27
N PRO A 120 -0.37 -18.25 0.39
CA PRO A 120 -0.57 -18.97 1.65
C PRO A 120 -0.90 -20.45 1.45
N THR A 121 -1.03 -20.96 0.22
CA THR A 121 -1.28 -22.40 0.00
C THR A 121 -0.10 -23.30 0.44
N PHE A 122 1.08 -22.76 0.72
CA PHE A 122 2.20 -23.52 1.28
C PHE A 122 2.97 -22.74 2.35
N ASN A 123 2.32 -22.44 3.47
CA ASN A 123 2.91 -22.43 4.83
C ASN A 123 1.92 -21.78 5.80
N ILE A 124 0.94 -22.56 6.27
CA ILE A 124 0.34 -22.32 7.58
C ILE A 124 1.37 -22.83 8.59
N PRO A 125 2.08 -21.99 9.35
CA PRO A 125 2.86 -22.48 10.47
C PRO A 125 1.84 -23.06 11.46
N ARG A 126 1.83 -24.39 11.62
CA ARG A 126 1.25 -25.01 12.81
C ARG A 126 2.09 -24.55 13.99
N TYR A 127 1.68 -23.46 14.64
CA TYR A 127 2.23 -23.07 15.93
C TYR A 127 1.21 -23.32 17.03
N HIS A 128 1.77 -23.77 18.15
CA HIS A 128 1.10 -24.36 19.28
C HIS A 128 -0.01 -23.47 19.85
N ASP A 129 -1.16 -24.12 19.96
CA ASP A 129 -2.27 -23.86 20.87
C ASP A 129 -1.83 -23.21 22.19
N THR A 130 -2.11 -21.92 22.33
CA THR A 130 -2.33 -21.30 23.64
C THR A 130 -3.84 -21.11 23.83
N GLY A 131 -4.54 -22.22 24.09
CA GLY A 131 -5.67 -22.30 25.00
C GLY A 131 -6.79 -21.29 24.79
N SER A 132 -7.32 -21.17 23.58
CA SER A 132 -8.62 -20.51 23.38
C SER A 132 -9.55 -21.37 22.53
N SER A 133 -10.62 -21.84 23.17
CA SER A 133 -11.73 -22.58 22.57
C SER A 133 -12.57 -21.64 21.70
N PHE A 134 -12.03 -21.24 20.55
CA PHE A 134 -12.79 -20.52 19.55
C PHE A 134 -13.23 -21.53 18.48
N MET A 135 -14.54 -21.70 18.31
CA MET A 135 -15.07 -22.47 17.17
C MET A 135 -14.69 -21.71 15.89
N GLU A 136 -13.98 -22.38 14.99
CA GLU A 136 -13.72 -21.85 13.66
C GLU A 136 -15.06 -21.69 12.91
N GLU A 137 -15.26 -20.55 12.28
CA GLU A 137 -16.44 -20.27 11.47
C GLU A 137 -16.07 -20.26 9.98
N GLU A 138 -17.02 -20.67 9.14
CA GLU A 138 -16.87 -20.53 7.69
C GLU A 138 -16.86 -19.04 7.29
N PRO A 139 -16.11 -18.66 6.23
CA PRO A 139 -16.14 -17.32 5.70
C PRO A 139 -17.55 -16.89 5.30
N ASN A 140 -17.99 -15.70 5.72
CA ASN A 140 -19.26 -15.14 5.25
C ASN A 140 -19.34 -15.06 3.71
N PRO A 141 -20.54 -14.95 3.11
CA PRO A 141 -20.71 -14.99 1.66
C PRO A 141 -19.85 -14.01 0.87
N LYS A 142 -19.58 -12.81 1.41
CA LYS A 142 -18.71 -11.82 0.74
C LYS A 142 -17.26 -12.28 0.73
N ALA A 143 -16.76 -12.79 1.85
CA ALA A 143 -15.41 -13.34 1.96
C ALA A 143 -15.26 -14.59 1.08
N SER A 144 -16.21 -15.52 1.15
CA SER A 144 -16.24 -16.72 0.31
C SER A 144 -16.23 -16.39 -1.20
N THR A 145 -17.07 -15.44 -1.64
CA THR A 145 -17.07 -14.97 -3.03
C THR A 145 -15.72 -14.38 -3.44
N PHE A 146 -15.11 -13.58 -2.56
CA PHE A 146 -13.79 -12.99 -2.84
C PHE A 146 -12.70 -14.07 -2.94
N TYR A 147 -12.68 -15.05 -2.04
CA TYR A 147 -11.74 -16.17 -2.09
C TYR A 147 -11.92 -17.01 -3.36
N SER A 148 -13.16 -17.27 -3.78
CA SER A 148 -13.42 -17.95 -5.05
C SER A 148 -12.84 -17.17 -6.24
N LEU A 149 -13.11 -15.87 -6.32
CA LEU A 149 -12.58 -15.01 -7.39
C LEU A 149 -11.04 -14.95 -7.38
N LEU A 150 -10.43 -15.02 -6.20
CA LEU A 150 -8.99 -15.03 -6.04
C LEU A 150 -8.39 -16.36 -6.52
N ASN A 151 -8.99 -17.49 -6.13
CA ASN A 151 -8.58 -18.82 -6.58
C ASN A 151 -8.68 -18.96 -8.10
N ASP A 152 -9.76 -18.47 -8.71
CA ASP A 152 -9.93 -18.45 -10.18
C ASP A 152 -8.87 -17.56 -10.88
N ALA A 153 -8.34 -16.58 -10.15
CA ALA A 153 -7.30 -15.68 -10.66
C ALA A 153 -5.89 -16.22 -10.40
N ASP A 154 -5.73 -17.15 -9.45
CA ASP A 154 -4.48 -17.81 -9.11
C ASP A 154 -4.15 -19.03 -9.99
N GLU A 155 -4.99 -19.31 -10.99
CA GLU A 155 -4.67 -20.26 -12.04
C GLU A 155 -3.28 -19.97 -12.64
N PRO A 156 -2.48 -21.02 -12.96
CA PRO A 156 -1.24 -20.88 -13.70
C PRO A 156 -1.42 -20.02 -14.95
N LEU A 157 -0.41 -19.22 -15.29
CA LEU A 157 -0.47 -18.34 -16.46
C LEU A 157 -0.75 -19.11 -17.77
N TYR A 158 -0.24 -20.34 -17.84
CA TYR A 158 -0.41 -21.36 -18.86
C TYR A 158 -0.17 -22.73 -18.19
N GLU A 159 -0.52 -23.84 -18.84
CA GLU A 159 -0.37 -25.20 -18.32
C GLU A 159 1.09 -25.50 -17.94
N GLY A 160 1.30 -25.95 -16.71
CA GLY A 160 2.64 -26.21 -16.17
C GLY A 160 3.43 -24.96 -15.73
N CYS A 161 2.86 -23.75 -15.78
CA CYS A 161 3.54 -22.56 -15.28
C CYS A 161 3.59 -22.56 -13.73
N THR A 162 4.77 -22.81 -13.16
CA THR A 162 4.97 -22.82 -11.70
C THR A 162 5.42 -21.47 -11.13
N LYS A 163 5.93 -20.57 -11.98
CA LYS A 163 6.50 -19.29 -11.55
C LYS A 163 5.49 -18.15 -11.49
N TYR A 164 4.47 -18.18 -12.34
CA TYR A 164 3.50 -17.09 -12.45
C TYR A 164 2.08 -17.66 -12.54
N SER A 165 1.20 -17.15 -11.67
CA SER A 165 -0.23 -17.20 -11.90
C SER A 165 -0.66 -16.07 -12.83
N LYS A 166 -1.85 -16.22 -13.39
CA LYS A 166 -2.52 -15.22 -14.23
C LYS A 166 -2.64 -13.87 -13.49
N LEU A 167 -3.01 -13.87 -12.21
CA LEU A 167 -3.10 -12.66 -11.41
C LEU A 167 -1.73 -12.03 -11.12
N SER A 168 -0.71 -12.83 -10.82
CA SER A 168 0.64 -12.32 -10.54
C SER A 168 1.24 -11.65 -11.78
N ALA A 169 1.09 -12.26 -12.95
CA ALA A 169 1.52 -11.70 -14.22
C ALA A 169 0.80 -10.37 -14.55
N LEU A 170 -0.54 -10.34 -14.43
CA LEU A 170 -1.30 -9.11 -14.72
C LEU A 170 -1.00 -7.97 -13.77
N SER A 171 -0.77 -8.27 -12.49
CA SER A 171 -0.39 -7.28 -11.49
C SER A 171 0.96 -6.65 -11.82
N GLN A 172 1.96 -7.46 -12.19
CA GLN A 172 3.29 -6.97 -12.58
C GLN A 172 3.22 -6.13 -13.86
N LEU A 173 2.46 -6.56 -14.87
CA LEU A 173 2.29 -5.79 -16.11
C LEU A 173 1.64 -4.43 -15.86
N LEU A 174 0.64 -4.36 -14.99
CA LEU A 174 0.00 -3.10 -14.60
C LEU A 174 0.92 -2.20 -13.78
N ASN A 175 1.78 -2.77 -12.93
CA ASN A 175 2.81 -2.03 -12.22
C ASN A 175 3.80 -1.41 -13.23
N LEU A 176 4.36 -2.21 -14.14
CA LEU A 176 5.23 -1.72 -15.22
C LEU A 176 4.58 -0.60 -16.01
N LYS A 177 3.29 -0.74 -16.36
CA LYS A 177 2.56 0.33 -17.05
C LYS A 177 2.55 1.63 -16.25
N SER A 178 2.33 1.53 -14.94
CA SER A 178 2.18 2.67 -14.05
C SER A 178 3.52 3.33 -13.76
N ASP A 179 4.53 2.53 -13.37
CA ASP A 179 5.86 2.98 -12.98
C ASP A 179 6.58 3.69 -14.12
N PHE A 180 6.41 3.19 -15.35
CA PHE A 180 7.04 3.76 -16.54
C PHE A 180 6.11 4.66 -17.34
N ASN A 181 4.93 5.01 -16.80
CA ASN A 181 3.91 5.84 -17.46
C ASN A 181 3.64 5.41 -18.92
N MET A 182 3.60 4.10 -19.15
CA MET A 182 3.47 3.51 -20.47
C MET A 182 2.11 3.87 -21.07
N SER A 183 2.07 4.26 -22.35
CA SER A 183 0.81 4.56 -23.04
C SER A 183 -0.09 3.32 -23.15
N GLU A 184 -1.40 3.49 -23.34
CA GLU A 184 -2.31 2.35 -23.59
C GLU A 184 -1.89 1.59 -24.87
N ALA A 185 -1.48 2.31 -25.92
CA ALA A 185 -1.03 1.69 -27.17
C ALA A 185 0.26 0.88 -26.99
N CYS A 186 1.20 1.36 -26.16
CA CYS A 186 2.42 0.61 -25.86
C CYS A 186 2.12 -0.64 -25.03
N PHE A 187 1.25 -0.52 -24.02
CA PHE A 187 0.80 -1.68 -23.24
C PHE A 187 0.14 -2.74 -24.12
N ASP A 188 -0.78 -2.35 -25.00
CA ASP A 188 -1.47 -3.29 -25.88
C ASP A 188 -0.50 -4.00 -26.82
N ARG A 189 0.49 -3.28 -27.37
CA ARG A 189 1.54 -3.89 -28.20
C ARG A 189 2.45 -4.84 -27.41
N LEU A 190 2.81 -4.45 -26.18
CA LEU A 190 3.60 -5.29 -25.29
C LEU A 190 2.85 -6.56 -24.90
N MET A 191 1.56 -6.47 -24.59
CA MET A 191 0.71 -7.64 -24.30
C MET A 191 0.71 -8.63 -25.46
N VAL A 192 0.52 -8.13 -26.69
CA VAL A 192 0.55 -8.99 -27.88
C VAL A 192 1.92 -9.66 -28.04
N MET A 193 3.02 -8.91 -27.86
CA MET A 193 4.37 -9.46 -27.94
C MET A 193 4.63 -10.55 -26.89
N ILE A 194 4.23 -10.32 -25.64
CA ILE A 194 4.39 -11.30 -24.56
C ILE A 194 3.59 -12.56 -24.86
N LYS A 195 2.34 -12.44 -25.32
CA LYS A 195 1.51 -13.59 -25.70
C LYS A 195 2.17 -14.44 -26.80
N TYR A 196 2.82 -13.81 -27.77
CA TYR A 196 3.58 -14.54 -28.81
C TYR A 196 4.84 -15.25 -28.29
N MET A 197 5.39 -14.83 -27.16
CA MET A 197 6.55 -15.47 -26.51
C MET A 197 6.14 -16.62 -25.57
N LEU A 198 4.86 -16.71 -25.22
CA LEU A 198 4.31 -17.70 -24.30
C LEU A 198 3.67 -18.88 -25.07
N PRO A 199 3.43 -20.02 -24.40
CA PRO A 199 2.64 -21.12 -24.95
C PRO A 199 1.24 -20.69 -25.43
N GLN A 200 0.66 -21.44 -26.37
CA GLN A 200 -0.62 -21.08 -27.01
C GLN A 200 -1.81 -21.03 -26.03
N ASP A 201 -1.74 -21.77 -24.94
CA ASP A 201 -2.75 -21.91 -23.90
C ASP A 201 -2.67 -20.83 -22.81
N GLU A 202 -1.88 -19.76 -23.02
CA GLU A 202 -1.77 -18.67 -22.06
C GLU A 202 -3.08 -17.89 -21.84
N CYS A 203 -3.25 -17.39 -20.61
CA CYS A 203 -4.50 -16.81 -20.13
C CYS A 203 -4.51 -15.26 -20.06
N LEU A 204 -3.54 -14.57 -20.67
CA LEU A 204 -3.42 -13.11 -20.63
C LEU A 204 -4.53 -12.42 -21.44
N PRO A 205 -5.03 -11.26 -20.99
CA PRO A 205 -5.90 -10.40 -21.79
C PRO A 205 -5.17 -9.79 -23.00
N ASN A 206 -5.93 -9.45 -24.04
CA ASN A 206 -5.35 -8.92 -25.28
C ASN A 206 -5.01 -7.42 -25.23
N ASN A 207 -5.48 -6.69 -24.22
CA ASN A 207 -5.30 -5.25 -24.11
C ASN A 207 -5.55 -4.73 -22.70
N PHE A 208 -5.15 -3.49 -22.47
CA PHE A 208 -5.28 -2.76 -21.21
C PHE A 208 -6.73 -2.71 -20.71
N TYR A 209 -7.69 -2.50 -21.60
CA TYR A 209 -9.10 -2.46 -21.22
C TYR A 209 -9.56 -3.78 -20.61
N ARG A 210 -9.27 -4.92 -21.26
CA ARG A 210 -9.62 -6.25 -20.75
C ARG A 210 -8.87 -6.57 -19.46
N THR A 211 -7.59 -6.22 -19.37
CA THR A 211 -6.81 -6.33 -18.12
C THR A 211 -7.48 -5.56 -16.99
N LYS A 212 -7.86 -4.30 -17.23
CA LYS A 212 -8.55 -3.48 -16.24
C LYS A 212 -9.92 -4.03 -15.84
N GLN A 213 -10.67 -4.63 -16.76
CA GLN A 213 -11.95 -5.28 -16.44
C GLN A 213 -11.75 -6.52 -15.54
N LYS A 214 -10.74 -7.36 -15.82
CA LYS A 214 -10.39 -8.48 -14.95
C LYS A 214 -9.96 -8.01 -13.55
N MET A 215 -9.16 -6.95 -13.45
CA MET A 215 -8.78 -6.42 -12.13
C MET A 215 -9.95 -5.78 -11.38
N LYS A 216 -10.96 -5.25 -12.10
CA LYS A 216 -12.14 -4.66 -11.50
C LYS A 216 -12.95 -5.70 -10.70
N SER A 217 -13.09 -6.94 -11.19
CA SER A 217 -13.81 -8.00 -10.47
C SER A 217 -13.11 -8.39 -9.17
N LEU A 218 -11.80 -8.24 -9.08
CA LEU A 218 -11.00 -8.44 -7.87
C LEU A 218 -11.04 -7.26 -6.88
N GLY A 219 -12.03 -6.37 -7.02
CA GLY A 219 -12.24 -5.25 -6.10
C GLY A 219 -11.23 -4.11 -6.21
N MET A 220 -10.45 -4.05 -7.30
CA MET A 220 -9.53 -2.94 -7.65
C MET A 220 -10.20 -1.86 -8.52
N GLY A 221 -11.53 -1.89 -8.59
CA GLY A 221 -12.32 -0.87 -9.27
C GLY A 221 -12.46 0.42 -8.46
N TYR A 222 -12.91 1.46 -9.16
CA TYR A 222 -13.46 2.66 -8.55
C TYR A 222 -14.83 2.95 -9.15
N GLU A 223 -15.69 3.60 -8.37
CA GLU A 223 -16.97 4.10 -8.79
C GLU A 223 -16.81 5.47 -9.45
N LYS A 224 -17.54 5.66 -10.56
CA LYS A 224 -17.63 6.96 -11.23
C LYS A 224 -18.94 7.59 -10.80
N ILE A 225 -18.83 8.67 -10.05
CA ILE A 225 -19.99 9.45 -9.60
C ILE A 225 -19.98 10.76 -10.38
N ASP A 226 -21.08 11.03 -11.08
CA ASP A 226 -21.19 12.26 -11.86
C ASP A 226 -21.38 13.45 -10.93
N VAL A 227 -20.76 14.58 -11.27
CA VAL A 227 -20.77 15.80 -10.46
C VAL A 227 -21.37 16.93 -11.29
N CYS A 228 -22.19 17.76 -10.65
CA CYS A 228 -22.63 19.02 -11.23
C CYS A 228 -21.40 19.86 -11.68
N GLN A 229 -21.49 20.50 -12.84
CA GLN A 229 -20.44 21.38 -13.38
C GLN A 229 -19.98 22.43 -12.35
N ASN A 230 -20.90 22.95 -11.54
CA ASN A 230 -20.66 23.96 -10.50
C ASN A 230 -20.39 23.35 -9.11
N ASN A 231 -20.23 22.03 -9.00
CA ASN A 231 -19.98 21.30 -7.75
C ASN A 231 -21.07 21.48 -6.68
N CYS A 232 -22.32 21.77 -7.08
CA CYS A 232 -23.41 21.96 -6.12
C CYS A 232 -23.93 20.63 -5.54
N MET A 233 -23.74 19.52 -6.26
CA MET A 233 -24.20 18.20 -5.84
C MET A 233 -23.49 17.09 -6.63
N LEU A 234 -23.54 15.88 -6.08
CA LEU A 234 -23.28 14.63 -6.78
C LEU A 234 -24.59 14.06 -7.33
N PHE A 235 -24.54 13.48 -8.53
CA PHE A 235 -25.61 12.61 -9.04
C PHE A 235 -25.47 11.23 -8.40
N TYR A 236 -25.73 11.16 -7.10
CA TYR A 236 -25.50 10.01 -6.22
C TYR A 236 -26.77 9.70 -5.44
N LYS A 237 -27.03 8.41 -5.17
CA LYS A 237 -28.22 7.88 -4.49
C LYS A 237 -29.53 8.49 -5.02
N GLU A 238 -30.20 9.34 -4.22
CA GLU A 238 -31.51 9.91 -4.52
C GLU A 238 -31.46 10.76 -5.80
N ALA A 239 -30.31 11.39 -6.07
CA ALA A 239 -30.07 12.20 -7.25
C ALA A 239 -29.51 11.42 -8.45
N ALA A 240 -29.29 10.10 -8.35
CA ALA A 240 -28.59 9.31 -9.37
C ALA A 240 -29.31 9.28 -10.72
N LYS A 241 -30.64 9.47 -10.73
CA LYS A 241 -31.47 9.48 -11.95
C LYS A 241 -31.69 10.87 -12.55
N LEU A 242 -31.24 11.94 -11.88
CA LEU A 242 -31.39 13.29 -12.39
C LEU A 242 -30.46 13.52 -13.59
N ASP A 243 -30.95 14.29 -14.55
CA ASP A 243 -30.23 14.77 -15.73
C ASP A 243 -29.81 16.25 -15.61
N HIS A 244 -30.36 16.97 -14.63
CA HIS A 244 -30.02 18.34 -14.27
C HIS A 244 -29.74 18.48 -12.78
N CYS A 245 -28.88 19.43 -12.42
CA CYS A 245 -28.59 19.75 -11.04
C CYS A 245 -29.81 20.37 -10.35
N ALA A 246 -30.28 19.78 -9.26
CA ALA A 246 -31.40 20.28 -8.46
C ALA A 246 -31.16 21.67 -7.85
N MET A 247 -29.89 22.08 -7.69
CA MET A 247 -29.54 23.36 -7.06
C MET A 247 -29.35 24.51 -8.07
N CYS A 248 -28.75 24.26 -9.24
CA CYS A 248 -28.39 25.31 -10.20
C CYS A 248 -28.86 25.06 -11.64
N GLY A 249 -29.67 24.01 -11.87
CA GLY A 249 -30.26 23.69 -13.17
C GLY A 249 -29.27 23.22 -14.25
N HIS A 250 -27.96 23.18 -13.97
CA HIS A 250 -26.97 22.80 -14.98
C HIS A 250 -27.15 21.35 -15.43
N PRO A 251 -26.97 21.05 -16.73
CA PRO A 251 -27.08 19.71 -17.24
C PRO A 251 -25.95 18.82 -16.71
N ARG A 252 -26.29 17.56 -16.45
CA ARG A 252 -25.37 16.50 -16.05
C ARG A 252 -24.38 16.14 -17.15
N TYR A 253 -24.84 16.19 -18.40
CA TYR A 253 -24.09 15.72 -19.57
C TYR A 253 -23.74 16.87 -20.52
N LYS A 254 -22.58 16.74 -21.16
CA LYS A 254 -22.17 17.54 -22.32
C LYS A 254 -22.09 16.66 -23.56
N MET A 255 -22.37 17.25 -24.72
CA MET A 255 -22.31 16.55 -26.00
C MET A 255 -20.88 16.53 -26.55
N ARG A 256 -20.36 15.34 -26.86
CA ARG A 256 -19.10 15.20 -27.61
C ARG A 256 -19.41 14.92 -29.07
N GLN A 257 -18.96 15.80 -29.97
CA GLN A 257 -18.93 15.49 -31.40
C GLN A 257 -17.87 14.41 -31.64
N LEU A 258 -18.28 13.23 -32.08
CA LEU A 258 -17.35 12.25 -32.63
C LEU A 258 -16.86 12.77 -33.99
N GLY A 259 -15.57 12.59 -34.28
CA GLY A 259 -14.91 13.14 -35.47
C GLY A 259 -15.64 12.82 -36.78
N LYS A 260 -15.30 13.58 -37.84
CA LYS A 260 -15.99 13.64 -39.16
C LYS A 260 -16.36 12.28 -39.80
N SER A 261 -15.74 11.16 -39.40
CA SER A 261 -16.03 9.81 -39.89
C SER A 261 -17.25 9.10 -39.26
N LYS A 262 -17.88 9.64 -38.20
CA LYS A 262 -19.10 9.04 -37.60
C LYS A 262 -20.24 10.06 -37.56
N LYS A 263 -20.75 10.43 -38.74
CA LYS A 263 -22.00 11.21 -38.86
C LYS A 263 -23.12 10.52 -38.07
N GLY A 264 -23.65 11.18 -37.04
CA GLY A 264 -24.96 10.86 -36.45
C GLY A 264 -24.99 10.30 -35.02
N LYS A 265 -23.88 9.83 -34.42
CA LYS A 265 -23.91 9.35 -33.02
C LYS A 265 -23.28 10.37 -32.08
N GLN A 266 -24.11 11.22 -31.46
CA GLN A 266 -23.69 12.07 -30.34
C GLN A 266 -23.55 11.19 -29.09
N LYS A 267 -22.39 11.25 -28.41
CA LYS A 267 -22.22 10.57 -27.12
C LYS A 267 -22.36 11.59 -26.00
N GLN A 268 -23.34 11.37 -25.12
CA GLN A 268 -23.45 12.08 -23.86
C GLN A 268 -22.30 11.66 -22.94
N ILE A 269 -21.58 12.65 -22.41
CA ILE A 269 -20.48 12.42 -21.47
C ILE A 269 -20.77 13.29 -20.24
N PRO A 270 -20.64 12.75 -19.02
CA PRO A 270 -20.79 13.55 -17.82
C PRO A 270 -19.90 14.79 -17.86
N CYS A 271 -20.44 15.92 -17.39
CA CYS A 271 -19.73 17.19 -17.33
C CYS A 271 -18.45 17.04 -16.49
N LYS A 272 -18.58 16.40 -15.32
CA LYS A 272 -17.52 16.14 -14.35
C LYS A 272 -17.75 14.80 -13.65
N ILE A 273 -16.67 14.12 -13.27
CA ILE A 273 -16.70 12.77 -12.66
C ILE A 273 -15.80 12.77 -11.43
N LEU A 274 -16.36 12.40 -10.27
CA LEU A 274 -15.64 12.00 -9.07
C LEU A 274 -15.26 10.52 -9.21
N ARG A 275 -14.01 10.19 -8.90
CA ARG A 275 -13.56 8.79 -8.78
C ARG A 275 -13.56 8.45 -7.30
N TYR A 276 -14.46 7.54 -6.92
CA TYR A 276 -14.64 7.09 -5.54
C TYR A 276 -14.17 5.65 -5.39
N LEU A 277 -13.37 5.36 -4.37
CA LEU A 277 -12.89 4.03 -4.02
C LEU A 277 -13.61 3.63 -2.72
N PRO A 278 -14.54 2.66 -2.77
CA PRO A 278 -15.35 2.28 -1.60
C PRO A 278 -14.49 1.86 -0.40
N LEU A 279 -14.80 2.37 0.78
CA LEU A 279 -14.05 2.13 2.01
C LEU A 279 -14.31 0.74 2.58
N ILE A 280 -15.59 0.34 2.70
CA ILE A 280 -15.99 -0.89 3.39
C ILE A 280 -15.29 -2.12 2.79
N PRO A 281 -15.32 -2.36 1.47
CA PRO A 281 -14.66 -3.54 0.90
C PRO A 281 -13.15 -3.54 1.11
N ARG A 282 -12.51 -2.36 1.23
CA ARG A 282 -11.07 -2.25 1.48
C ARG A 282 -10.72 -2.57 2.93
N LEU A 283 -11.54 -2.16 3.88
CA LEU A 283 -11.36 -2.55 5.28
C LEU A 283 -11.58 -4.05 5.48
N GLN A 284 -12.61 -4.62 4.86
CA GLN A 284 -12.85 -6.07 4.92
C GLN A 284 -11.66 -6.86 4.36
N ARG A 285 -11.01 -6.36 3.30
CA ARG A 285 -9.80 -6.98 2.74
C ARG A 285 -8.61 -7.03 3.71
N LEU A 286 -8.47 -6.08 4.63
CA LEU A 286 -7.42 -6.17 5.65
C LEU A 286 -7.62 -7.39 6.57
N TYR A 287 -8.88 -7.76 6.84
CA TYR A 287 -9.21 -8.93 7.65
C TYR A 287 -9.20 -10.25 6.87
N MET A 288 -9.34 -10.22 5.55
CA MET A 288 -9.36 -11.44 4.75
C MET A 288 -7.97 -12.11 4.62
N SER A 289 -6.86 -11.43 4.93
CA SER A 289 -5.50 -12.00 4.96
C SER A 289 -5.11 -12.25 6.40
N ALA A 290 -4.76 -13.50 6.74
CA ALA A 290 -4.37 -13.86 8.10
C ALA A 290 -3.20 -12.99 8.60
N LYS A 291 -2.18 -12.75 7.76
CA LYS A 291 -1.02 -11.90 8.08
C LYS A 291 -1.41 -10.45 8.38
N THR A 292 -2.34 -9.89 7.61
CA THR A 292 -2.78 -8.50 7.84
C THR A 292 -3.75 -8.42 9.02
N ALA A 293 -4.66 -9.39 9.14
CA ALA A 293 -5.66 -9.47 10.20
C ALA A 293 -5.02 -9.62 11.59
N GLU A 294 -3.95 -10.39 11.72
CA GLU A 294 -3.14 -10.47 12.94
C GLU A 294 -2.66 -9.08 13.40
N ASN A 295 -2.21 -8.26 12.46
CA ASN A 295 -1.73 -6.90 12.74
C ASN A 295 -2.87 -5.91 13.01
N MET A 296 -4.13 -6.24 12.69
CA MET A 296 -5.28 -5.34 12.90
C MET A 296 -5.70 -5.21 14.38
N ILE A 297 -5.07 -5.97 15.28
CA ILE A 297 -5.24 -5.83 16.73
C ILE A 297 -3.99 -5.30 17.44
N TRP A 298 -2.96 -4.89 16.68
CA TRP A 298 -1.67 -4.45 17.23
C TRP A 298 -1.81 -3.33 18.26
N HIS A 299 -2.72 -2.39 18.01
CA HIS A 299 -2.98 -1.28 18.93
C HIS A 299 -3.40 -1.73 20.35
N VAL A 300 -4.01 -2.92 20.50
CA VAL A 300 -4.37 -3.47 21.81
C VAL A 300 -3.20 -4.21 22.44
N THR A 301 -2.46 -5.00 21.66
CA THR A 301 -1.39 -5.87 22.17
C THR A 301 -0.10 -5.12 22.50
N ASN A 302 0.08 -3.92 21.95
CA ASN A 302 1.34 -3.16 22.02
C ASN A 302 1.17 -1.73 22.54
N LYS A 303 0.07 -1.45 23.24
CA LYS A 303 -0.14 -0.16 23.91
C LYS A 303 0.98 0.09 24.94
N SER A 304 1.53 1.31 24.93
CA SER A 304 2.57 1.72 25.86
C SER A 304 2.03 1.82 27.29
N THR A 305 2.80 1.32 28.27
CA THR A 305 2.46 1.35 29.71
C THR A 305 3.33 2.32 30.52
N ASP A 306 4.37 2.87 29.91
CA ASP A 306 5.36 3.77 30.53
C ASP A 306 5.05 5.26 30.33
N GLY A 307 3.89 5.59 29.74
CA GLY A 307 3.47 6.96 29.44
C GLY A 307 4.14 7.60 28.22
N VAL A 308 4.98 6.87 27.48
CA VAL A 308 5.62 7.38 26.26
C VAL A 308 4.71 7.13 25.05
N LEU A 309 4.41 8.19 24.30
CA LEU A 309 3.61 8.11 23.08
C LEU A 309 4.43 7.49 21.94
N ARG A 310 4.09 6.26 21.53
CA ARG A 310 4.73 5.55 20.39
C ARG A 310 3.79 5.36 19.22
N HIS A 311 2.50 5.32 19.50
CA HIS A 311 1.46 5.12 18.51
C HIS A 311 0.19 5.89 18.95
N PRO A 312 -0.72 6.30 18.03
CA PRO A 312 -1.91 7.06 18.42
C PRO A 312 -2.79 6.44 19.51
N VAL A 313 -2.72 5.11 19.72
CA VAL A 313 -3.39 4.41 20.83
C VAL A 313 -2.92 4.84 22.22
N ASP A 314 -1.70 5.39 22.31
CA ASP A 314 -1.13 5.89 23.55
C ASP A 314 -1.67 7.29 23.89
N GLY A 315 -2.24 8.01 22.90
CA GLY A 315 -2.69 9.39 23.05
C GLY A 315 -3.99 9.55 23.83
N GLU A 316 -4.13 10.67 24.54
CA GLU A 316 -5.31 10.99 25.35
C GLU A 316 -6.62 10.99 24.54
N ALA A 317 -6.60 11.49 23.31
CA ALA A 317 -7.77 11.50 22.44
C ALA A 317 -8.32 10.10 22.16
N TRP A 318 -7.45 9.11 21.96
CA TRP A 318 -7.85 7.72 21.79
C TRP A 318 -8.42 7.15 23.09
N GLN A 319 -7.75 7.39 24.20
CA GLN A 319 -8.21 6.90 25.51
C GLN A 319 -9.56 7.49 25.90
N HIS A 320 -9.77 8.79 25.66
CA HIS A 320 -11.03 9.47 25.85
C HIS A 320 -12.13 8.90 24.96
N PHE A 321 -11.84 8.63 23.69
CA PHE A 321 -12.78 7.97 22.78
C PHE A 321 -13.20 6.59 23.28
N ASP A 322 -12.25 5.78 23.75
CA ASP A 322 -12.54 4.44 24.28
C ASP A 322 -13.40 4.49 25.56
N GLN A 323 -13.20 5.50 26.41
CA GLN A 323 -14.03 5.76 27.59
C GLN A 323 -15.46 6.21 27.21
N MET A 324 -15.59 7.04 26.17
CA MET A 324 -16.87 7.54 25.70
C MET A 324 -17.69 6.47 24.96
N TYR A 325 -17.01 5.53 24.28
CA TYR A 325 -17.64 4.47 23.51
C TYR A 325 -17.14 3.06 23.89
N PRO A 326 -17.41 2.58 25.12
CA PRO A 326 -16.90 1.29 25.60
C PRO A 326 -17.35 0.11 24.74
N SER A 327 -18.59 0.14 24.22
CA SER A 327 -19.11 -0.92 23.34
C SER A 327 -18.38 -1.01 22.00
N PHE A 328 -17.82 0.11 21.52
CA PHE A 328 -16.95 0.10 20.35
C PHE A 328 -15.55 -0.42 20.72
N ALA A 329 -14.98 0.06 21.83
CA ALA A 329 -13.64 -0.28 22.26
C ALA A 329 -13.47 -1.75 22.69
N GLN A 330 -14.55 -2.38 23.18
CA GLN A 330 -14.57 -3.77 23.62
C GLN A 330 -14.22 -4.76 22.50
N GLU A 331 -14.63 -4.46 21.26
CA GLU A 331 -14.26 -5.26 20.09
C GLU A 331 -12.96 -4.71 19.49
N SER A 332 -11.85 -5.38 19.77
CA SER A 332 -10.51 -4.98 19.33
C SER A 332 -10.33 -4.98 17.81
N ARG A 333 -11.22 -5.66 17.07
CA ARG A 333 -11.23 -5.65 15.60
C ARG A 333 -12.02 -4.47 15.02
N ASN A 334 -12.57 -3.57 15.83
CA ASN A 334 -13.15 -2.33 15.31
C ASN A 334 -12.05 -1.37 14.83
N VAL A 335 -12.30 -0.71 13.71
CA VAL A 335 -11.29 0.04 12.97
C VAL A 335 -11.29 1.52 13.36
N ARG A 336 -10.12 2.08 13.64
CA ARG A 336 -9.93 3.51 13.88
C ARG A 336 -9.15 4.15 12.75
N LEU A 337 -9.71 5.25 12.23
CA LEU A 337 -9.26 5.90 11.01
C LEU A 337 -8.77 7.32 11.28
N GLY A 338 -7.74 7.73 10.56
CA GLY A 338 -7.38 9.13 10.36
C GLY A 338 -7.64 9.54 8.92
N LEU A 339 -8.15 10.75 8.69
CA LEU A 339 -8.37 11.28 7.34
C LEU A 339 -7.38 12.38 7.03
N CYS A 340 -6.80 12.38 5.84
CA CYS A 340 -6.04 13.51 5.34
C CYS A 340 -6.52 13.92 3.96
N ALA A 341 -6.61 15.22 3.72
CA ALA A 341 -6.86 15.77 2.40
C ALA A 341 -6.08 17.06 2.22
N ASP A 342 -5.45 17.20 1.07
CA ASP A 342 -4.73 18.41 0.69
C ASP A 342 -4.77 18.60 -0.82
N GLY A 343 -4.53 19.82 -1.30
CA GLY A 343 -4.49 20.17 -2.70
C GLY A 343 -3.08 20.16 -3.25
N PHE A 344 -2.84 19.40 -4.32
CA PHE A 344 -1.56 19.44 -5.03
C PHE A 344 -1.75 19.72 -6.53
N SER A 345 -0.74 20.33 -7.16
CA SER A 345 -0.71 20.50 -8.63
C SER A 345 0.08 19.35 -9.26
N PRO A 346 -0.57 18.44 -10.01
CA PRO A 346 0.13 17.31 -10.64
C PRO A 346 1.02 17.72 -11.80
N PHE A 347 0.81 18.93 -12.34
CA PHE A 347 1.63 19.50 -13.39
C PHE A 347 2.47 20.61 -12.76
N GLY A 348 3.79 20.59 -13.03
CA GLY A 348 4.75 21.50 -12.41
C GLY A 348 4.41 22.99 -12.61
N PRO A 349 5.18 23.90 -11.99
CA PRO A 349 4.83 25.32 -11.89
C PRO A 349 4.63 26.05 -13.23
N ALA A 350 5.17 25.52 -14.33
CA ALA A 350 5.02 26.07 -15.67
C ALA A 350 3.73 25.64 -16.42
N ALA A 351 2.93 24.73 -15.86
CA ALA A 351 1.71 24.24 -16.48
C ALA A 351 0.47 25.05 -16.08
N LYS A 352 -0.64 24.90 -16.82
CA LYS A 352 -1.92 25.53 -16.46
C LYS A 352 -2.32 25.10 -15.04
N PRO A 353 -2.78 26.04 -14.18
CA PRO A 353 -3.19 25.72 -12.82
C PRO A 353 -4.24 24.62 -12.82
N TYR A 354 -3.88 23.49 -12.23
CA TYR A 354 -4.75 22.34 -12.05
C TYR A 354 -4.47 21.78 -10.66
N SER A 355 -5.48 21.73 -9.80
CA SER A 355 -5.34 21.25 -8.43
C SER A 355 -6.16 19.98 -8.26
N ILE A 356 -5.50 18.93 -7.81
CA ILE A 356 -6.14 17.68 -7.44
C ILE A 356 -6.15 17.59 -5.92
N TRP A 357 -7.29 17.15 -5.37
CA TRP A 357 -7.46 16.90 -3.94
C TRP A 357 -7.67 15.40 -3.71
N PRO A 358 -6.62 14.64 -3.39
CA PRO A 358 -6.77 13.30 -2.85
C PRO A 358 -7.36 13.36 -1.44
N VAL A 359 -8.31 12.49 -1.15
CA VAL A 359 -8.74 12.20 0.23
C VAL A 359 -8.23 10.81 0.55
N MET A 360 -7.40 10.73 1.58
CA MET A 360 -6.75 9.50 2.02
C MET A 360 -7.16 9.15 3.45
N LEU A 361 -7.19 7.86 3.76
CA LEU A 361 -7.42 7.34 5.10
C LEU A 361 -6.26 6.49 5.58
N VAL A 362 -5.90 6.64 6.84
CA VAL A 362 -4.91 5.83 7.55
C VAL A 362 -5.64 4.92 8.53
N VAL A 363 -5.24 3.64 8.57
CA VAL A 363 -5.79 2.65 9.49
C VAL A 363 -4.88 2.52 10.71
N TYR A 364 -5.27 3.11 11.83
CA TYR A 364 -4.47 3.11 13.06
C TYR A 364 -4.55 1.81 13.86
N ASN A 365 -5.27 0.81 13.38
CA ASN A 365 -5.22 -0.51 14.02
C ASN A 365 -3.86 -1.20 13.84
N LEU A 366 -3.19 -0.88 12.74
CA LEU A 366 -1.95 -1.49 12.27
C LEU A 366 -0.73 -0.91 12.99
N PRO A 367 0.38 -1.66 13.06
CA PRO A 367 1.62 -1.16 13.66
C PRO A 367 2.20 0.06 12.92
N PRO A 368 3.06 0.86 13.57
CA PRO A 368 3.64 2.09 13.01
C PRO A 368 4.25 1.93 11.62
N TRP A 369 4.97 0.83 11.38
CA TRP A 369 5.63 0.57 10.09
C TRP A 369 4.67 0.15 8.98
N MET A 370 3.46 -0.32 9.32
CA MET A 370 2.42 -0.65 8.35
C MET A 370 1.47 0.52 8.12
N CYS A 371 0.96 1.16 9.18
CA CYS A 371 -0.04 2.22 9.04
C CYS A 371 0.48 3.45 8.26
N MET A 372 1.79 3.73 8.33
CA MET A 372 2.44 4.79 7.56
C MET A 372 3.00 4.33 6.21
N ASN A 373 2.89 3.04 5.87
CA ASN A 373 3.31 2.54 4.57
C ASN A 373 2.23 2.83 3.52
N GLN A 374 2.65 3.33 2.35
CA GLN A 374 1.78 3.70 1.24
C GLN A 374 0.76 2.63 0.86
N SER A 375 1.04 1.35 1.09
CA SER A 375 0.13 0.24 0.73
C SER A 375 -1.02 0.00 1.69
N TYR A 376 -0.93 0.57 2.88
CA TYR A 376 -2.01 0.55 3.88
C TYR A 376 -2.68 1.92 4.03
N ILE A 377 -2.20 2.93 3.30
CA ILE A 377 -2.87 4.23 3.17
C ILE A 377 -3.90 4.15 2.03
N PHE A 378 -5.15 4.40 2.37
CA PHE A 378 -6.28 4.23 1.48
C PHE A 378 -6.59 5.53 0.74
N LEU A 379 -6.32 5.59 -0.56
CA LEU A 379 -6.86 6.64 -1.41
C LEU A 379 -8.36 6.40 -1.63
N ASN A 380 -9.21 7.20 -1.01
CA ASN A 380 -10.67 7.05 -1.06
C ASN A 380 -11.30 7.79 -2.22
N MET A 381 -10.77 8.94 -2.59
CA MET A 381 -11.26 9.67 -3.75
C MET A 381 -10.23 10.65 -4.28
N VAL A 382 -10.39 10.98 -5.55
CA VAL A 382 -9.63 12.00 -6.22
C VAL A 382 -10.61 13.04 -6.75
N ILE A 383 -10.60 14.24 -6.14
CA ILE A 383 -11.47 15.35 -6.54
C ILE A 383 -10.74 16.15 -7.64
N PRO A 384 -11.20 16.10 -8.90
CA PRO A 384 -10.55 16.83 -9.99
C PRO A 384 -10.97 18.29 -10.00
N ARG A 385 -10.01 19.24 -10.03
CA ARG A 385 -10.37 20.66 -10.15
C ARG A 385 -9.29 21.53 -10.84
N LYS A 386 -9.73 22.64 -11.44
CA LYS A 386 -8.82 23.71 -11.93
C LYS A 386 -8.47 24.74 -10.84
N LYS A 387 -9.16 24.72 -9.70
CA LYS A 387 -9.02 25.60 -8.50
C LYS A 387 -9.31 24.77 -7.24
N SER A 388 -8.92 25.15 -6.02
CA SER A 388 -9.24 24.39 -4.77
C SER A 388 -10.75 24.16 -4.56
N PRO A 389 -11.24 23.01 -4.01
CA PRO A 389 -12.65 22.67 -3.77
C PRO A 389 -13.43 23.75 -3.00
N GLY A 390 -12.75 24.59 -2.22
CA GLY A 390 -13.38 25.65 -1.43
C GLY A 390 -14.45 25.08 -0.51
N GLN A 391 -15.55 25.81 -0.35
CA GLN A 391 -16.64 25.48 0.57
C GLN A 391 -17.45 24.22 0.20
N ASN A 392 -17.30 23.66 -1.00
CA ASN A 392 -18.12 22.53 -1.47
C ASN A 392 -17.40 21.18 -1.32
N ILE A 393 -16.40 21.06 -0.45
CA ILE A 393 -15.67 19.79 -0.26
C ILE A 393 -16.58 18.70 0.34
N ASP A 394 -17.52 19.11 1.20
CA ASP A 394 -18.57 18.30 1.82
C ASP A 394 -19.41 17.52 0.78
N VAL A 395 -19.73 18.16 -0.35
CA VAL A 395 -20.45 17.53 -1.46
C VAL A 395 -19.70 16.30 -1.97
N PHE A 396 -18.37 16.38 -2.09
CA PHE A 396 -17.55 15.27 -2.56
C PHE A 396 -17.35 14.19 -1.51
N LEU A 397 -17.31 14.57 -0.23
CA LEU A 397 -17.15 13.63 0.88
C LEU A 397 -18.40 12.79 1.15
N ARG A 398 -19.56 13.15 0.59
CA ARG A 398 -20.83 12.47 0.87
C ARG A 398 -20.78 10.93 0.76
N PRO A 399 -20.19 10.31 -0.29
CA PRO A 399 -20.11 8.84 -0.38
C PRO A 399 -19.30 8.22 0.76
N LEU A 400 -18.21 8.88 1.18
CA LEU A 400 -17.39 8.45 2.30
C LEU A 400 -18.12 8.60 3.63
N ILE A 401 -18.79 9.72 3.84
CA ILE A 401 -19.59 9.96 5.06
C ILE A 401 -20.69 8.92 5.19
N ASP A 402 -21.34 8.54 4.08
CA ASP A 402 -22.39 7.53 4.10
C ASP A 402 -21.84 6.13 4.48
N GLU A 403 -20.67 5.73 3.98
CA GLU A 403 -20.02 4.48 4.42
C GLU A 403 -19.55 4.54 5.88
N LEU A 404 -19.01 5.68 6.33
CA LEU A 404 -18.61 5.86 7.74
C LEU A 404 -19.82 5.79 8.68
N LYS A 405 -20.96 6.37 8.30
CA LYS A 405 -22.21 6.26 9.07
C LYS A 405 -22.72 4.82 9.13
N GLN A 406 -22.65 4.09 8.01
CA GLN A 406 -23.02 2.67 7.98
C GLN A 406 -22.10 1.84 8.90
N LEU A 407 -20.79 2.04 8.81
CA LEU A 407 -19.81 1.37 9.68
C LEU A 407 -20.02 1.71 11.16
N TRP A 408 -20.40 2.94 11.48
CA TRP A 408 -20.59 3.37 12.86
C TRP A 408 -21.91 2.85 13.47
N ASN A 409 -23.02 3.01 12.75
CA ASN A 409 -24.37 2.74 13.27
C ASN A 409 -24.74 1.26 13.17
N ASP A 410 -24.53 0.66 12.00
CA ASP A 410 -25.00 -0.70 11.68
C ASP A 410 -23.87 -1.72 11.87
N GLY A 411 -22.65 -1.32 11.53
CA GLY A 411 -21.52 -2.23 11.37
C GLY A 411 -21.65 -3.12 10.13
N ILE A 412 -20.58 -3.83 9.79
CA ILE A 412 -20.51 -4.68 8.61
C ILE A 412 -19.98 -6.07 8.99
N LEU A 413 -20.75 -7.11 8.69
CA LEU A 413 -20.31 -8.50 8.83
C LEU A 413 -19.02 -8.73 8.03
N THR A 414 -17.96 -9.11 8.72
CA THR A 414 -16.60 -9.25 8.20
C THR A 414 -15.98 -10.54 8.73
N TYR A 415 -15.16 -11.18 7.91
CA TYR A 415 -14.46 -12.41 8.28
C TYR A 415 -13.00 -12.08 8.61
N ASP A 416 -12.58 -12.44 9.81
CA ASP A 416 -11.21 -12.37 10.28
C ASP A 416 -10.51 -13.69 9.94
N ALA A 417 -9.61 -13.67 8.95
CA ALA A 417 -8.90 -14.86 8.49
C ALA A 417 -7.81 -15.34 9.45
N PHE A 418 -7.38 -14.50 10.39
CA PHE A 418 -6.43 -14.91 11.42
C PHE A 418 -7.14 -15.69 12.53
N LYS A 419 -8.25 -15.15 13.04
CA LYS A 419 -9.07 -15.84 14.06
C LYS A 419 -10.04 -16.87 13.49
N LYS A 420 -10.23 -16.88 12.16
CA LYS A 420 -11.24 -17.67 11.44
C LYS A 420 -12.65 -17.50 12.01
N GLN A 421 -13.07 -16.25 12.17
CA GLN A 421 -14.35 -15.90 12.78
C GLN A 421 -15.02 -14.76 12.03
N ASN A 422 -16.35 -14.78 11.98
CA ASN A 422 -17.11 -13.62 11.56
C ASN A 422 -17.35 -12.68 12.74
N PHE A 423 -17.36 -11.39 12.46
CA PHE A 423 -17.66 -10.36 13.43
C PHE A 423 -18.30 -9.16 12.75
N THR A 424 -19.00 -8.35 13.53
CA THR A 424 -19.59 -7.10 13.05
C THR A 424 -18.56 -5.99 13.18
N MET A 425 -17.83 -5.73 12.10
CA MET A 425 -16.82 -4.67 12.05
C MET A 425 -17.50 -3.29 12.07
N ARG A 426 -17.14 -2.48 13.05
CA ARG A 426 -17.45 -1.04 13.08
C ARG A 426 -16.20 -0.24 12.79
N ALA A 427 -16.37 1.01 12.37
CA ALA A 427 -15.24 1.93 12.20
C ALA A 427 -15.56 3.33 12.72
N SER A 428 -14.55 4.03 13.24
CA SER A 428 -14.62 5.42 13.64
C SER A 428 -13.54 6.26 12.97
N LEU A 429 -13.87 7.50 12.64
CA LEU A 429 -12.91 8.51 12.22
C LEU A 429 -12.52 9.32 13.46
N LEU A 430 -11.27 9.22 13.90
CA LEU A 430 -10.81 9.87 15.14
C LEU A 430 -10.44 11.34 14.92
N TRP A 431 -9.72 11.63 13.83
CA TRP A 431 -9.27 12.98 13.52
C TRP A 431 -8.96 13.15 12.04
N THR A 432 -8.75 14.40 11.66
CA THR A 432 -8.29 14.81 10.34
C THR A 432 -6.91 15.45 10.41
N ILE A 433 -5.99 15.09 9.51
CA ILE A 433 -4.64 15.63 9.40
C ILE A 433 -4.59 16.52 8.16
N ASN A 434 -4.55 17.82 8.36
CA ASN A 434 -4.66 18.81 7.30
C ASN A 434 -3.72 19.99 7.58
N ASP A 435 -3.28 20.68 6.53
CA ASP A 435 -2.72 22.02 6.70
C ASP A 435 -3.83 23.02 7.09
N PHE A 436 -3.46 24.23 7.49
CA PHE A 436 -4.43 25.21 8.00
C PHE A 436 -5.50 25.61 6.96
N PRO A 437 -5.16 25.84 5.68
CA PRO A 437 -6.15 26.02 4.62
C PRO A 437 -7.11 24.83 4.43
N ALA A 438 -6.60 23.59 4.36
CA ALA A 438 -7.43 22.40 4.20
C ALA A 438 -8.31 22.15 5.43
N TYR A 439 -7.81 22.45 6.63
CA TYR A 439 -8.59 22.41 7.86
C TYR A 439 -9.83 23.29 7.77
N GLY A 440 -9.71 24.55 7.32
CA GLY A 440 -10.86 25.45 7.19
C GLY A 440 -11.91 24.95 6.20
N MET A 441 -11.48 24.32 5.10
CA MET A 441 -12.39 23.71 4.14
C MET A 441 -13.11 22.47 4.68
N LEU A 442 -12.40 21.59 5.39
CA LEU A 442 -12.97 20.34 5.91
C LEU A 442 -13.85 20.55 7.15
N SER A 443 -13.44 21.46 8.04
CA SER A 443 -14.21 21.79 9.25
C SER A 443 -15.38 22.74 8.98
N GLY A 444 -15.32 23.49 7.87
CA GLY A 444 -16.24 24.60 7.61
C GLY A 444 -15.96 25.84 8.48
N LEU A 445 -14.87 25.85 9.25
CA LEU A 445 -14.47 26.98 10.08
C LEU A 445 -13.66 27.99 9.27
N SER A 446 -13.78 29.26 9.65
CA SER A 446 -12.92 30.29 9.08
C SER A 446 -11.49 30.06 9.57
N THR A 447 -10.53 30.03 8.63
CA THR A 447 -9.10 29.97 8.94
C THR A 447 -8.36 31.25 8.52
N HIS A 448 -9.11 32.28 8.10
CA HIS A 448 -8.56 33.58 7.72
C HIS A 448 -9.49 34.71 8.20
N GLY A 449 -8.92 35.87 8.56
CA GLY A 449 -9.70 37.02 9.05
C GLY A 449 -10.09 36.90 10.53
N THR A 450 -11.19 37.52 10.94
CA THR A 450 -11.72 37.46 12.32
C THR A 450 -12.27 36.06 12.65
N LEU A 451 -12.09 35.60 13.89
CA LEU A 451 -12.46 34.25 14.37
C LEU A 451 -11.72 33.10 13.64
N SER A 452 -10.48 33.34 13.23
CA SER A 452 -9.65 32.39 12.49
C SER A 452 -8.94 31.34 13.35
N CYS A 453 -9.04 31.41 14.68
CA CYS A 453 -8.45 30.41 15.58
C CYS A 453 -9.46 29.27 15.80
N PRO A 454 -9.23 28.07 15.26
CA PRO A 454 -10.02 26.91 15.65
C PRO A 454 -9.75 26.53 17.12
N TYR A 455 -10.81 26.13 17.81
CA TYR A 455 -10.78 25.62 19.18
C TYR A 455 -10.35 24.15 19.22
#